data_AF-A0A4U9CY92-F1
#
_entry.id   AF-A0A4U9CY92-F1
#
_cell.length_a   1.000
_cell.length_b   1.000
_cell.length_c   1.000
_cell.angle_alpha   90.00
_cell.angle_beta   90.00
_cell.angle_gamma   90.00
#
_symmetry.space_group_name_H-M   'P 1'
#
loop_
_entity.id
_entity.type
_entity.pdbx_description
1 polymer ?
#
loop_
_entity_poly.entity_id
_entity_poly.type
_entity_poly.pdbx_seq_one_letter_code
_entity_poly.pdbx_strand_id
1 'polypeptide(L)' 'MGERYLFASGEPHSVLIDKRTLQAVPPMAPTAEDGAPLLPSATEVRKVQVDG' A
#
# COMPACT_ATOMS: atom_id res chain seq x y z
N MET A 1 -2.93 3.21 -0.49
CA MET A 1 -3.46 2.54 0.72
C MET A 1 -4.68 3.29 1.20
N GLY A 2 -5.72 2.55 1.61
CA GLY A 2 -7.07 3.10 1.86
C GLY A 2 -7.14 4.20 2.91
N GLU A 3 -6.22 4.20 3.87
CA GLU A 3 -6.17 5.17 4.98
C GLU A 3 -6.05 6.63 4.54
N ARG A 4 -5.45 6.88 3.37
CA ARG A 4 -5.33 8.25 2.81
C ARG A 4 -6.67 8.89 2.42
N TYR A 5 -7.75 8.10 2.38
CA TYR A 5 -9.09 8.55 2.02
C TYR A 5 -10.05 8.57 3.23
N LEU A 6 -9.55 8.26 4.44
CA LEU A 6 -10.39 8.11 5.63
C LEU A 6 -10.49 9.37 6.50
N PHE A 7 -9.63 10.36 6.25
CA PHE A 7 -9.52 11.57 7.07
C PHE A 7 -9.76 12.81 6.22
N ALA A 8 -10.46 13.78 6.79
CA ALA A 8 -10.56 15.10 6.19
C ALA A 8 -9.19 15.80 6.19
N SER A 9 -9.03 16.79 5.31
CA SER A 9 -7.82 17.60 5.29
C SER A 9 -7.58 18.26 6.66
N GLY A 10 -6.45 17.95 7.30
CA GLY A 10 -6.06 18.51 8.60
C GLY A 10 -6.70 17.84 9.82
N GLU A 11 -7.53 16.81 9.63
CA GLU A 11 -8.06 16.02 10.74
C GLU A 11 -6.92 15.30 11.48
N PRO A 12 -6.79 15.41 12.81
CA PRO A 12 -5.76 14.70 13.55
C PRO A 12 -5.90 13.17 13.42
N HIS A 13 -4.84 12.51 12.99
CA HIS A 13 -4.81 11.04 12.86
C HIS A 13 -3.41 10.50 13.14
N SER A 14 -3.34 9.19 13.42
CA SER A 14 -2.06 8.51 13.59
C SER A 14 -1.38 8.29 12.23
N VAL A 15 -0.06 8.44 12.19
CA VAL A 15 0.76 8.16 10.99
C VAL A 15 1.79 7.09 11.31
N LEU A 16 2.07 6.21 10.35
CA LEU A 16 3.14 5.22 10.46
C LEU A 16 4.50 5.89 10.26
N ILE A 17 5.43 5.72 11.21
CA ILE A 17 6.77 6.30 11.15
C ILE A 17 7.89 5.25 11.19
N ASP A 18 9.01 5.54 10.53
CA ASP A 18 10.27 4.83 10.74
C ASP A 18 10.89 5.30 12.05
N LYS A 19 11.07 4.39 13.02
CA LYS A 19 11.61 4.69 14.34
C LYS A 19 13.02 5.26 14.32
N ARG A 20 13.84 4.97 13.31
CA ARG A 20 15.21 5.45 13.20
C ARG A 20 15.27 6.90 12.72
N THR A 21 14.40 7.26 11.78
CA THR A 21 14.41 8.58 11.12
C THR A 21 13.33 9.52 11.66
N LEU A 22 12.33 8.97 12.37
CA LEU A 22 11.11 9.66 12.82
C LEU A 22 10.28 10.27 11.69
N GLN A 23 10.55 9.85 10.44
CA GLN A 23 9.81 10.29 9.27
C GLN A 23 8.65 9.35 8.97
N ALA A 24 7.63 9.88 8.30
CA ALA A 24 6.52 9.09 7.82
C ALA A 24 7.02 8.01 6.83
N VAL A 25 6.53 6.78 7.01
CA VAL A 25 6.81 5.70 6.05
C VAL A 25 6.12 6.05 4.73
N PRO A 26 6.84 6.01 3.59
CA PRO A 26 6.22 6.24 2.30
C PRO A 26 5.08 5.26 2.04
N PRO A 27 4.06 5.64 1.26
CA PRO A 27 2.97 4.73 0.98
C PRO A 27 3.46 3.47 0.27
N MET A 28 3.00 2.31 0.74
CA MET A 28 3.28 1.05 0.06
C MET A 28 2.66 1.03 -1.35
N ALA A 29 3.40 0.48 -2.31
CA ALA A 29 2.95 0.25 -3.68
C ALA A 29 3.47 -1.11 -4.16
N PRO A 30 2.66 -1.89 -4.89
CA PRO A 30 3.10 -3.15 -5.48
C PRO A 30 4.14 -2.86 -6.57
N THR A 31 5.13 -3.73 -6.65
CA THR A 31 6.18 -3.70 -7.67
C THR A 31 6.18 -5.02 -8.44
N ALA A 32 6.54 -4.93 -9.71
CA ALA A 32 6.85 -6.10 -10.51
C ALA A 32 8.21 -6.68 -10.08
N GLU A 33 8.56 -7.85 -10.60
CA GLU A 33 9.81 -8.54 -10.28
C GLU A 33 11.06 -7.68 -10.54
N ASP A 34 11.01 -6.82 -11.56
CA ASP A 34 12.07 -5.88 -11.93
C ASP A 34 12.12 -4.62 -11.06
N GLY A 35 11.24 -4.50 -10.06
CA GLY A 35 11.13 -3.34 -9.18
C GLY A 35 10.34 -2.17 -9.78
N ALA A 36 9.85 -2.27 -11.02
CA ALA A 36 8.98 -1.25 -11.60
C ALA A 36 7.60 -1.25 -10.90
N PRO A 37 6.87 -0.12 -10.90
CA PRO A 37 5.51 -0.08 -10.35
C PRO A 37 4.58 -1.08 -11.07
N LEU A 38 3.93 -1.96 -10.31
CA LEU A 38 2.94 -2.89 -10.86
C LEU A 38 1.61 -2.16 -11.06
N LEU A 39 1.23 -1.93 -12.32
CA LEU A 39 0.02 -1.19 -12.67
C LEU A 39 -1.24 -2.05 -12.52
N PRO A 40 -2.40 -1.47 -12.13
CA PRO A 40 -3.66 -2.22 -12.04
C PRO A 40 -4.05 -2.93 -13.36
N SER A 41 -3.80 -2.30 -14.51
CA SER A 41 -4.07 -2.89 -15.83
C SER A 41 -3.17 -4.09 -16.17
N ALA A 42 -2.07 -4.27 -15.44
CA ALA A 42 -1.16 -5.40 -15.54
C ALA A 42 -1.43 -6.45 -14.44
N THR A 43 -2.56 -6.36 -13.74
CA THR A 43 -2.96 -7.30 -12.70
C THR A 43 -4.31 -7.93 -12.98
N GLU A 44 -4.46 -9.19 -12.59
CA GLU A 44 -5.73 -9.89 -12.55
C GLU A 44 -5.86 -10.69 -11.25
N VAL A 45 -7.10 -10.99 -10.86
CA VAL A 45 -7.38 -11.84 -9.70
C VAL A 45 -7.72 -13.23 -10.19
N ARG A 46 -6.92 -14.22 -9.79
CA ARG A 46 -7.21 -15.64 -10.02
C ARG A 46 -7.68 -16.28 -8.72
N LYS A 47 -8.85 -16.91 -8.73
CA LYS A 47 -9.30 -17.73 -7.60
C LYS A 47 -8.42 -18.97 -7.50
N VAL A 48 -7.86 -19.23 -6.32
CA VAL A 48 -7.18 -20.48 -6.02
C VAL A 48 -8.19 -21.47 -5.45
N GLN A 49 -8.27 -22.67 -6.04
CA GLN A 49 -8.96 -23.79 -5.40
C GLN A 49 -7.98 -24.43 -4.42
N VAL A 50 -8.45 -24.69 -3.21
CA VAL A 50 -7.73 -25.55 -2.28
C VAL A 50 -8.23 -26.95 -2.58
N ASP A 51 -7.37 -27.81 -3.10
CA ASP A 51 -7.68 -29.24 -3.19
C ASP A 51 -7.81 -29.77 -1.76
N GLY A 52 -8.96 -30.38 -1.45
CA GLY A 52 -9.27 -30.94 -0.14
C GLY A 52 -8.53 -32.23 0.18
#